data_AF-A0A2V7N524-F1
#
_entry.id   AF-A0A2V7N524-F1
#
_cell.length_a   1.000
_cell.length_b   1.000
_cell.length_c   1.000
_cell.angle_alpha   90.00
_cell.angle_beta   90.00
_cell.angle_gamma   90.00
#
_symmetry.space_group_name_H-M   'P 1'
#
loop_
_entity.id
_entity.type
_entity.pdbx_description
1 polymer ?
#
loop_
_entity_poly.entity_id
_entity_poly.type
_entity_poly.pdbx_seq_one_letter_code
_entity_poly.pdbx_strand_id
1 'polypeptide(L)'
;MELWVPFAFGALVGTFVGVFVGRHRAAATRRAAPPVTPPPPPRPPLPAEVKHVVLDEGSANVLNALNNRLAAIGALADLLHGSPLDPERARALMMLHGEVRRAAEITQHFLELAEHPVGAAEPSDAAIVLNGVLAEREPVFRELGVKVVRAIPQELPMVACPMAQLTEMLMKLLDFSLRRLRDSQPPRELRIAVSEGGPSLIIALSDSGNPLSVEAEQRLVTPFRFTQSAGGGEIEFALARALAQSSGGTLRLRPRGGGGAEVVVTLPKSVLAPLARTQPAAPTLPKLRILVVDDDAVNRQAMRLLLEREGHEVVAVENGLEAIERLGPASERFDAVVTDLQMPRLGGRALYEQLAEQRPQLADRFVFVTGDRARDETRKFLDECGQPSVMKPYDFNDLITAIAKVAGKR
;
A
#
# COMPACT_ATOMS: atom_id res chain seq x y z
N MET A 1 -8.17 -46.77 57.54
CA MET A 1 -6.90 -46.97 58.26
C MET A 1 -5.81 -46.52 57.29
N GLU A 2 -5.53 -45.23 57.15
CA GLU A 2 -4.67 -44.39 58.02
C GLU A 2 -3.19 -44.83 58.06
N LEU A 3 -2.32 -43.83 57.81
CA LEU A 3 -0.87 -43.66 58.11
C LEU A 3 0.13 -44.12 57.02
N TRP A 4 0.74 -43.19 56.25
CA TRP A 4 1.97 -42.37 56.48
C TRP A 4 3.26 -43.21 56.69
N VAL A 5 4.44 -42.94 56.11
CA VAL A 5 4.94 -42.06 55.04
C VAL A 5 6.34 -42.61 54.64
N PRO A 6 6.79 -42.44 53.38
CA PRO A 6 8.08 -42.89 52.82
C PRO A 6 9.17 -41.80 52.87
N PHE A 7 10.42 -42.06 53.29
CA PHE A 7 11.49 -41.03 53.22
C PHE A 7 12.97 -41.50 53.18
N ALA A 8 13.28 -42.77 52.85
CA ALA A 8 14.67 -43.26 52.89
C ALA A 8 15.40 -43.36 51.53
N PHE A 9 14.72 -43.23 50.38
CA PHE A 9 15.34 -43.51 49.07
C PHE A 9 15.88 -42.26 48.33
N GLY A 10 15.42 -41.05 48.69
CA GLY A 10 15.85 -39.80 48.03
C GLY A 10 17.17 -39.21 48.52
N ALA A 11 17.62 -39.57 49.72
CA ALA A 11 18.81 -38.96 50.36
C ALA A 11 20.14 -39.50 49.81
N LEU A 12 20.15 -40.72 49.24
CA LEU A 12 21.38 -41.40 48.79
C LEU A 12 21.86 -40.98 47.39
N VAL A 13 20.97 -40.44 46.55
CA VAL A 13 21.31 -39.99 45.18
C VAL A 13 21.87 -38.56 45.17
N GLY A 14 21.49 -37.71 46.14
CA GLY A 14 21.98 -36.33 46.24
C GLY A 14 23.43 -36.19 46.69
N THR A 15 23.93 -37.12 47.52
CA THR A 15 25.30 -37.05 48.08
C THR A 15 26.38 -37.40 47.05
N PHE A 16 26.04 -38.19 46.02
CA PHE A 16 27.01 -38.65 45.01
C PHE A 16 27.33 -37.58 43.95
N VAL A 17 26.37 -36.72 43.62
CA VAL A 17 26.55 -35.64 42.63
C VAL A 17 27.33 -34.44 43.23
N GLY A 18 27.18 -34.18 44.53
CA GLY A 18 27.86 -33.07 45.21
C GLY A 18 29.39 -33.23 45.34
N VAL A 19 29.89 -34.47 45.41
CA VAL A 19 31.34 -34.74 45.60
C VAL A 19 32.13 -34.59 44.30
N PHE A 20 31.50 -34.76 43.13
CA PHE A 20 32.21 -34.71 41.84
C PHE A 20 32.41 -33.27 41.32
N VAL A 21 31.49 -32.35 41.61
CA VAL A 21 31.59 -30.94 41.22
C VAL A 21 32.55 -30.15 42.14
N GLY A 22 32.77 -30.63 43.38
CA GLY A 22 33.65 -29.99 44.37
C GLY A 22 35.16 -30.12 44.11
N ARG A 23 35.60 -30.95 43.16
CA ARG A 23 37.03 -31.21 42.91
C ARG A 23 37.69 -30.38 41.80
N HIS A 24 36.93 -29.54 41.09
CA HIS A 24 37.48 -28.68 40.01
C HIS A 24 37.62 -27.19 40.37
N ARG A 25 37.45 -26.80 41.64
CA ARG A 25 37.56 -25.40 42.09
C ARG A 25 38.64 -25.15 43.16
N ALA A 26 39.72 -25.93 43.14
CA ALA A 26 40.91 -25.71 43.95
C ALA A 26 42.09 -25.23 43.08
N ALA A 27 42.03 -23.99 42.61
CA ALA A 27 43.21 -23.23 42.21
C ALA A 27 42.90 -21.72 42.32
N ALA A 28 43.81 -21.00 42.98
CA ALA A 28 43.89 -19.54 43.14
C ALA A 28 43.01 -18.88 44.23
N THR A 29 43.48 -19.01 45.47
CA THR A 29 43.26 -18.10 46.59
C THR A 29 43.87 -16.70 46.37
N ARG A 30 43.08 -15.63 46.53
CA ARG A 30 43.55 -14.32 47.07
C ARG A 30 42.49 -13.73 48.02
N ARG A 31 42.97 -13.21 49.15
CA ARG A 31 42.26 -12.74 50.36
C ARG A 31 41.21 -11.64 50.10
N ALA A 32 40.07 -11.72 50.80
CA ALA A 32 39.02 -10.69 50.84
C ALA A 32 39.18 -9.73 52.04
N ALA A 33 38.83 -8.46 51.82
CA ALA A 33 38.80 -7.34 52.76
C ALA A 33 37.49 -7.30 53.59
N PRO A 34 37.38 -6.53 54.70
CA PRO A 34 36.20 -6.55 55.59
C PRO A 34 34.92 -5.95 54.95
N PRO A 35 33.73 -6.25 55.51
CA PRO A 35 32.45 -6.09 54.81
C PRO A 35 32.01 -4.63 54.70
N VAL A 36 31.66 -4.23 53.47
CA VAL A 36 31.02 -2.95 53.13
C VAL A 36 29.51 -3.10 53.35
N THR A 37 28.92 -2.17 54.10
CA THR A 37 27.46 -2.06 54.29
C THR A 37 26.72 -1.98 52.95
N PRO A 38 25.59 -2.69 52.77
CA PRO A 38 24.85 -2.66 51.52
C PRO A 38 24.29 -1.25 51.25
N PRO A 39 24.34 -0.76 50.00
CA PRO A 39 23.79 0.54 49.65
C PRO A 39 22.25 0.54 49.80
N PRO A 40 21.63 1.71 50.07
CA PRO A 40 20.19 1.84 50.18
C PRO A 40 19.48 1.43 48.87
N PRO A 41 18.19 1.05 48.92
CA PRO A 41 17.42 0.64 47.75
C PRO A 41 17.43 1.74 46.67
N PRO A 42 17.38 1.36 45.39
CA PRO A 42 17.44 2.31 44.28
C PRO A 42 16.30 3.34 44.42
N ARG A 43 16.66 4.62 44.31
CA ARG A 43 15.68 5.70 44.21
C ARG A 43 14.70 5.38 43.07
N PRO A 44 13.41 5.73 43.20
CA PRO A 44 12.50 5.66 42.07
C PRO A 44 13.13 6.38 40.87
N PRO A 45 12.95 5.87 39.63
CA PRO A 45 13.52 6.50 38.46
C PRO A 45 13.14 7.97 38.50
N LEU A 46 14.16 8.83 38.41
CA LEU A 46 13.95 10.25 38.13
C LEU A 46 12.97 10.32 36.93
N PRO A 47 12.02 11.28 36.91
CA PRO A 47 11.23 11.49 35.71
C PRO A 47 12.22 11.53 34.55
N ALA A 48 11.98 10.70 33.53
CA ALA A 48 12.89 10.53 32.40
C ALA A 48 13.46 11.89 32.05
N GLU A 49 14.79 12.03 32.09
CA GLU A 49 15.46 13.23 31.60
C GLU A 49 14.73 13.58 30.32
N VAL A 50 14.12 14.77 30.29
CA VAL A 50 13.64 15.33 29.04
C VAL A 50 14.82 15.20 28.13
N LYS A 51 14.73 14.29 27.13
CA LYS A 51 15.72 14.23 26.08
C LYS A 51 15.73 15.63 25.53
N HIS A 52 16.74 16.42 25.91
CA HIS A 52 17.07 17.61 25.17
C HIS A 52 17.37 17.06 23.79
N VAL A 53 16.40 17.23 22.89
CA VAL A 53 16.59 16.98 21.47
C VAL A 53 17.79 17.86 21.13
N VAL A 54 18.94 17.23 20.93
CA VAL A 54 20.13 17.92 20.43
C VAL A 54 19.73 18.32 19.02
N LEU A 55 19.35 19.58 18.89
CA LEU A 55 19.04 20.23 17.62
C LEU A 55 20.26 20.00 16.73
N ASP A 56 20.09 19.22 15.67
CA ASP A 56 21.12 18.95 14.67
C ASP A 56 21.54 20.23 13.93
N GLU A 57 22.57 20.17 13.08
CA GLU A 57 23.01 21.32 12.26
C GLU A 57 21.88 21.92 11.42
N GLY A 58 20.87 21.12 11.04
CA GLY A 58 19.67 21.59 10.33
C GLY A 58 18.73 22.41 11.23
N SER A 59 18.52 21.96 12.46
CA SER A 59 17.70 22.61 13.48
C SER A 59 18.32 23.94 13.95
N ALA A 60 19.65 24.01 14.03
CA ALA A 60 20.38 25.25 14.31
C ALA A 60 20.19 26.31 13.21
N ASN A 61 20.21 25.90 11.93
CA ASN A 61 19.95 26.78 10.80
C ASN A 61 18.52 27.32 10.80
N VAL A 62 17.54 26.50 11.19
CA VAL A 62 16.14 26.93 11.29
C VAL A 62 15.91 27.83 12.50
N LEU A 63 16.51 27.55 13.65
CA LEU A 63 16.43 28.41 14.83
C LEU A 63 17.06 29.78 14.55
N ASN A 64 18.19 29.81 13.82
CA ASN A 64 18.80 31.03 13.34
C ASN A 64 17.88 31.79 12.35
N ALA A 65 17.21 31.09 11.45
CA ALA A 65 16.24 31.69 10.53
C ALA A 65 15.01 32.27 11.27
N LEU A 66 14.51 31.59 12.31
CA LEU A 66 13.42 32.05 13.16
C LEU A 66 13.84 33.27 13.99
N ASN A 67 15.01 33.23 14.62
CA ASN A 67 15.58 34.34 15.40
C ASN A 67 15.79 35.58 14.51
N ASN A 68 16.29 35.40 13.29
CA ASN A 68 16.45 36.49 12.32
C ASN A 68 15.11 37.14 11.94
N ARG A 69 14.03 36.35 11.84
CA ARG A 69 12.69 36.86 11.53
C ARG A 69 12.03 37.55 12.74
N LEU A 70 12.20 37.02 13.95
CA LEU A 70 11.75 37.67 15.18
C LEU A 70 12.45 39.01 15.39
N ALA A 71 13.75 39.11 15.07
CA ALA A 71 14.48 40.36 15.08
C ALA A 71 13.94 41.39 14.07
N ALA A 72 13.58 40.94 12.85
CA ALA A 72 12.96 41.80 11.83
C ALA A 72 11.56 42.29 12.25
N ILE A 73 10.75 41.42 12.85
CA ILE A 73 9.43 41.76 13.40
C ILE A 73 9.56 42.78 14.53
N GLY A 74 10.54 42.62 15.43
CA GLY A 74 10.83 43.59 16.50
C GLY A 74 11.21 44.97 15.96
N ALA A 75 12.14 45.04 15.00
CA ALA A 75 12.57 46.29 14.40
C ALA A 75 11.44 47.03 13.64
N LEU A 76 10.54 46.29 13.00
CA LEU A 76 9.36 46.85 12.32
C LEU A 76 8.27 47.29 13.31
N ALA A 77 8.13 46.61 14.45
CA ALA A 77 7.22 47.01 15.54
C ALA A 77 7.70 48.30 16.23
N ASP A 78 9.00 48.47 16.42
CA ASP A 78 9.60 49.70 16.96
C ASP A 78 9.33 50.91 16.04
N LEU A 79 9.37 50.72 14.72
CA LEU A 79 9.03 51.75 13.71
C LEU A 79 7.56 52.22 13.75
N LEU A 80 6.68 51.39 14.30
CA LEU A 80 5.25 51.67 14.43
C LEU A 80 4.89 52.38 15.74
N HIS A 81 5.84 52.60 16.65
CA HIS A 81 5.62 53.25 17.93
C HIS A 81 5.70 54.79 17.80
N GLY A 82 4.54 55.44 17.54
CA GLY A 82 4.38 56.91 17.52
C GLY A 82 3.30 57.38 16.52
N SER A 83 2.49 58.37 16.90
CA SER A 83 1.32 58.96 16.19
C SER A 83 1.52 59.31 14.71
N PRO A 84 0.45 59.70 13.97
CA PRO A 84 -0.40 58.89 13.08
C PRO A 84 0.29 58.36 11.80
N LEU A 85 -0.39 57.45 11.08
CA LEU A 85 0.18 56.60 10.01
C LEU A 85 0.51 57.37 8.72
N ASP A 86 1.80 57.56 8.43
CA ASP A 86 2.30 57.97 7.10
C ASP A 86 2.49 56.72 6.19
N PRO A 87 2.46 56.87 4.85
CA PRO A 87 2.68 55.79 3.86
C PRO A 87 3.92 54.91 4.08
N GLU A 88 4.96 55.38 4.77
CA GLU A 88 6.12 54.58 5.17
C GLU A 88 5.77 53.56 6.27
N ARG A 89 4.95 53.95 7.25
CA ARG A 89 4.43 53.05 8.30
C ARG A 89 3.42 52.04 7.79
N ALA A 90 2.59 52.42 6.81
CA ALA A 90 1.69 51.46 6.14
C ALA A 90 2.48 50.35 5.42
N ARG A 91 3.62 50.70 4.81
CA ARG A 91 4.55 49.72 4.20
C ARG A 91 5.22 48.84 5.25
N ALA A 92 5.68 49.43 6.37
CA ALA A 92 6.21 48.66 7.49
C ALA A 92 5.17 47.68 8.07
N LEU A 93 3.89 48.07 8.18
CA LEU A 93 2.80 47.21 8.63
C LEU A 93 2.51 46.05 7.65
N MET A 94 2.55 46.30 6.34
CA MET A 94 2.42 45.24 5.32
C MET A 94 3.61 44.27 5.35
N MET A 95 4.84 44.77 5.55
CA MET A 95 6.03 43.94 5.70
C MET A 95 5.98 43.10 6.98
N LEU A 96 5.54 43.70 8.09
CA LEU A 96 5.32 43.00 9.36
C LEU A 96 4.30 41.86 9.21
N HIS A 97 3.17 42.13 8.55
CA HIS A 97 2.15 41.12 8.29
C HIS A 97 2.68 39.97 7.39
N GLY A 98 3.53 40.30 6.42
CA GLY A 98 4.20 39.32 5.57
C GLY A 98 5.18 38.42 6.33
N GLU A 99 5.98 38.98 7.24
CA GLU A 99 6.94 38.22 8.05
C GLU A 99 6.26 37.37 9.13
N VAL A 100 5.18 37.87 9.76
CA VAL A 100 4.36 37.08 10.69
C VAL A 100 3.74 35.88 9.99
N ARG A 101 3.21 36.05 8.77
CA ARG A 101 2.62 34.94 8.00
C ARG A 101 3.67 33.89 7.62
N ARG A 102 4.87 34.32 7.21
CA ARG A 102 5.97 33.41 6.88
C ARG A 102 6.57 32.72 8.11
N ALA A 103 6.60 33.39 9.26
CA ALA A 103 7.00 32.78 10.53
C ALA A 103 5.96 31.72 10.96
N ALA A 104 4.66 32.03 10.82
CA ALA A 104 3.57 31.09 11.04
C ALA A 104 3.68 29.86 10.12
N GLU A 105 3.96 30.05 8.82
CA GLU A 105 4.19 28.98 7.85
C GLU A 105 5.37 28.05 8.24
N ILE A 106 6.45 28.59 8.82
CA ILE A 106 7.58 27.78 9.33
C ILE A 106 7.18 27.02 10.59
N THR A 107 6.49 27.66 11.53
CA THR A 107 6.03 26.97 12.75
C THR A 107 5.00 25.89 12.45
N GLN A 108 4.13 26.10 11.45
CA GLN A 108 3.19 25.08 10.95
C GLN A 108 3.94 23.88 10.38
N HIS A 109 4.96 24.10 9.53
CA HIS A 109 5.81 23.03 9.01
C HIS A 109 6.58 22.30 10.13
N PHE A 110 6.98 23.01 11.19
CA PHE A 110 7.66 22.40 12.34
C PHE A 110 6.71 21.57 13.21
N LEU A 111 5.46 22.01 13.38
CA LEU A 111 4.40 21.24 14.03
C LEU A 111 4.04 19.99 13.20
N GLU A 112 3.95 20.11 11.87
CA GLU A 112 3.76 18.97 10.95
C GLU A 112 4.91 17.95 11.02
N LEU A 113 6.17 18.43 11.15
CA LEU A 113 7.37 17.60 11.37
C LEU A 113 7.43 16.96 12.77
N ALA A 114 6.82 17.57 13.78
CA ALA A 114 6.91 17.15 15.17
C ALA A 114 5.75 16.23 15.62
N GLU A 115 4.58 16.28 14.97
CA GLU A 115 3.36 15.65 15.50
C GLU A 115 3.07 14.21 15.04
N HIS A 116 3.76 13.66 14.04
CA HIS A 116 3.42 12.32 13.52
C HIS A 116 4.50 11.28 13.84
N PRO A 117 4.26 10.34 14.78
CA PRO A 117 5.08 9.14 14.87
C PRO A 117 5.11 8.44 13.50
N VAL A 118 6.26 7.88 13.11
CA VAL A 118 6.38 7.06 11.88
C VAL A 118 5.29 6.00 11.90
N GLY A 119 4.39 6.04 10.91
CA GLY A 119 3.22 5.15 10.88
C GLY A 119 1.87 5.78 11.27
N ALA A 120 1.84 7.03 11.73
CA ALA A 120 0.63 7.70 12.21
C ALA A 120 -0.14 8.52 11.14
N ALA A 121 0.21 8.34 9.87
CA ALA A 121 -0.54 8.91 8.76
C ALA A 121 -1.80 8.06 8.44
N GLU A 122 -2.75 8.67 7.72
CA GLU A 122 -3.96 7.99 7.25
C GLU A 122 -3.59 6.66 6.55
N PRO A 123 -4.12 5.52 7.03
CA PRO A 123 -3.77 4.22 6.50
C PRO A 123 -4.39 3.99 5.12
N SER A 124 -3.63 3.40 4.20
CA SER A 124 -4.17 2.86 2.94
C SER A 124 -3.87 1.37 2.76
N ASP A 125 -4.74 0.71 2.00
CA ASP A 125 -4.53 -0.67 1.57
C ASP A 125 -3.65 -0.68 0.31
N ALA A 126 -2.39 -1.08 0.48
CA ALA A 126 -1.42 -1.11 -0.61
C ALA A 126 -1.83 -2.07 -1.74
N ALA A 127 -2.56 -3.16 -1.45
CA ALA A 127 -2.99 -4.11 -2.47
C ALA A 127 -4.04 -3.50 -3.40
N ILE A 128 -5.03 -2.79 -2.84
CA ILE A 128 -6.06 -2.09 -3.61
C ILE A 128 -5.42 -1.06 -4.53
N VAL A 129 -4.51 -0.23 -4.00
CA VAL A 129 -3.87 0.81 -4.79
C VAL A 129 -2.97 0.22 -5.88
N LEU A 130 -2.14 -0.77 -5.56
CA LEU A 130 -1.28 -1.46 -6.55
C LEU A 130 -2.11 -2.08 -7.68
N ASN A 131 -3.20 -2.78 -7.36
CA ASN A 131 -4.06 -3.37 -8.37
C ASN A 131 -4.73 -2.30 -9.25
N GLY A 132 -5.20 -1.21 -8.65
CA GLY A 132 -5.80 -0.08 -9.37
C GLY A 132 -4.86 0.57 -10.37
N VAL A 133 -3.64 0.94 -9.95
CA VAL A 133 -2.67 1.59 -10.84
C VAL A 133 -2.18 0.64 -11.95
N LEU A 134 -2.09 -0.66 -11.68
CA LEU A 134 -1.72 -1.63 -12.70
C LEU A 134 -2.82 -1.85 -13.73
N ALA A 135 -4.08 -1.89 -13.29
CA ALA A 135 -5.22 -1.95 -14.20
C ALA A 135 -5.28 -0.69 -15.08
N GLU A 136 -5.04 0.49 -14.52
CA GLU A 136 -5.02 1.76 -15.25
C GLU A 136 -3.93 1.79 -16.34
N ARG A 137 -2.77 1.17 -16.09
CA ARG A 137 -1.63 1.13 -17.03
C ARG A 137 -1.64 -0.06 -17.99
N GLU A 138 -2.60 -0.98 -17.85
CA GLU A 138 -2.72 -2.18 -18.69
C GLU A 138 -2.74 -1.89 -20.20
N PRO A 139 -3.47 -0.88 -20.73
CA PRO A 139 -3.43 -0.58 -22.16
C PRO A 139 -2.02 -0.22 -22.65
N VAL A 140 -1.26 0.52 -21.85
CA VAL A 140 0.11 0.94 -22.17
C VAL A 140 1.08 -0.24 -22.13
N PHE A 141 0.89 -1.17 -21.18
CA PHE A 141 1.69 -2.41 -21.15
C PHE A 141 1.48 -3.24 -22.42
N ARG A 142 0.24 -3.36 -22.90
CA ARG A 142 -0.08 -4.08 -24.14
C ARG A 142 0.50 -3.39 -25.36
N GLU A 143 0.32 -2.08 -25.47
CA GLU A 143 0.86 -1.28 -26.58
C GLU A 143 2.38 -1.44 -26.70
N LEU A 144 3.10 -1.41 -25.56
CA LEU A 144 4.55 -1.54 -25.52
C LEU A 144 5.04 -2.99 -25.51
N GLY A 145 4.16 -4.00 -25.47
CA GLY A 145 4.54 -5.42 -25.39
C GLY A 145 5.31 -5.76 -24.10
N VAL A 146 4.95 -5.13 -22.98
CA VAL A 146 5.59 -5.34 -21.67
C VAL A 146 4.97 -6.55 -20.97
N LYS A 147 5.79 -7.54 -20.64
CA LYS A 147 5.39 -8.64 -19.77
C LYS A 147 5.43 -8.19 -18.31
N VAL A 148 4.27 -8.10 -17.67
CA VAL A 148 4.18 -7.74 -16.25
C VAL A 148 4.23 -8.99 -15.36
N VAL A 149 5.20 -9.07 -14.46
CA VAL A 149 5.35 -10.16 -13.49
C VAL A 149 5.05 -9.66 -12.09
N ARG A 150 4.08 -10.27 -11.40
CA ARG A 150 3.64 -9.84 -10.07
C ARG A 150 4.02 -10.89 -9.02
N ALA A 151 4.72 -10.45 -7.99
CA ALA A 151 5.03 -11.23 -6.79
C ALA A 151 4.50 -10.46 -5.58
N ILE A 152 3.17 -10.42 -5.47
CA ILE A 152 2.44 -9.65 -4.46
C ILE A 152 1.68 -10.65 -3.56
N PRO A 153 1.93 -10.68 -2.24
CA PRO A 153 1.15 -11.46 -1.29
C PRO A 153 -0.34 -11.11 -1.32
N GLN A 154 -1.21 -12.09 -1.06
CA GLN A 154 -2.67 -11.87 -1.00
C GLN A 154 -3.09 -10.95 0.15
N GLU A 155 -2.35 -11.01 1.25
CA GLU A 155 -2.57 -10.19 2.43
C GLU A 155 -1.38 -9.25 2.62
N LEU A 156 -1.67 -7.94 2.66
CA LEU A 156 -0.69 -6.90 2.92
C LEU A 156 -1.13 -6.06 4.12
N PRO A 157 -0.20 -5.63 4.97
CA PRO A 157 -0.51 -4.69 6.05
C PRO A 157 -0.92 -3.32 5.49
N MET A 158 -1.72 -2.58 6.25
CA MET A 158 -2.00 -1.17 5.96
C MET A 158 -0.70 -0.37 6.01
N VAL A 159 -0.52 0.53 5.06
CA VAL A 159 0.63 1.45 5.02
C VAL A 159 0.21 2.84 5.47
N ALA A 160 1.07 3.51 6.23
CA ALA A 160 0.84 4.89 6.66
C ALA A 160 1.18 5.86 5.52
N CYS A 161 0.32 5.85 4.51
CA CYS A 161 0.40 6.72 3.35
C CYS A 161 -1.04 6.90 2.85
N PRO A 162 -1.58 8.12 2.78
CA PRO A 162 -2.92 8.36 2.25
C PRO A 162 -3.10 7.76 0.85
N MET A 163 -4.28 7.22 0.55
CA MET A 163 -4.54 6.50 -0.72
C MET A 163 -4.17 7.32 -1.96
N ALA A 164 -4.51 8.62 -1.98
CA ALA A 164 -4.19 9.50 -3.11
C ALA A 164 -2.68 9.66 -3.31
N GLN A 165 -1.94 9.82 -2.21
CA GLN A 165 -0.48 9.96 -2.22
C GLN A 165 0.21 8.66 -2.65
N LEU A 166 -0.27 7.51 -2.17
CA LEU A 166 0.23 6.20 -2.59
C LEU A 166 -0.03 5.95 -4.07
N THR A 167 -1.24 6.28 -4.54
CA THR A 167 -1.63 6.19 -5.96
C THR A 167 -0.70 7.03 -6.82
N GLU A 168 -0.52 8.30 -6.48
CA GLU A 168 0.34 9.20 -7.24
C GLU A 168 1.79 8.71 -7.26
N MET A 169 2.33 8.29 -6.11
CA MET A 169 3.68 7.76 -6.00
C MET A 169 3.90 6.56 -6.91
N LEU A 170 3.01 5.56 -6.86
CA LEU A 170 3.11 4.37 -7.69
C LEU A 170 2.96 4.69 -9.17
N MET A 171 2.08 5.63 -9.53
CA MET A 171 1.92 6.10 -10.91
C MET A 171 3.21 6.74 -11.44
N LYS A 172 3.90 7.57 -10.65
CA LYS A 172 5.20 8.14 -11.05
C LYS A 172 6.28 7.06 -11.23
N LEU A 173 6.29 6.04 -10.37
CA LEU A 173 7.23 4.91 -10.51
C LEU A 173 6.96 4.05 -11.75
N LEU A 174 5.68 3.84 -12.08
CA LEU A 174 5.28 3.18 -13.32
C LEU A 174 5.66 4.02 -14.53
N ASP A 175 5.43 5.33 -14.51
CA ASP A 175 5.81 6.24 -15.60
C ASP A 175 7.31 6.25 -15.84
N PHE A 176 8.10 6.29 -14.76
CA PHE A 176 9.56 6.17 -14.81
C PHE A 176 9.99 4.85 -15.50
N SER A 177 9.39 3.74 -15.09
CA SER A 177 9.71 2.40 -15.64
C SER A 177 9.29 2.27 -17.10
N LEU A 178 8.08 2.74 -17.44
CA LEU A 178 7.51 2.68 -18.79
C LEU A 178 8.29 3.51 -19.79
N ARG A 179 8.76 4.71 -19.40
CA ARG A 179 9.65 5.53 -20.25
C ARG A 179 10.91 4.74 -20.62
N ARG A 180 11.57 4.14 -19.63
CA ARG A 180 12.79 3.34 -19.87
C ARG A 180 12.55 2.08 -20.68
N LEU A 181 11.38 1.45 -20.53
CA LEU A 181 10.99 0.30 -21.33
C LEU A 181 10.68 0.68 -22.79
N ARG A 182 10.11 1.86 -23.04
CA ARG A 182 9.82 2.35 -24.39
C ARG A 182 11.09 2.47 -25.24
N ASP A 183 12.18 2.94 -24.65
CA ASP A 183 13.48 3.13 -25.30
C ASP A 183 14.33 1.84 -25.35
N SER A 184 13.83 0.73 -24.80
CA SER A 184 14.53 -0.55 -24.75
C SER A 184 14.08 -1.52 -25.84
N GLN A 185 14.98 -2.43 -26.23
CA GLN A 185 14.65 -3.51 -27.15
C GLN A 185 13.87 -4.63 -26.45
N PRO A 186 12.90 -5.28 -27.14
CA PRO A 186 12.25 -6.48 -26.63
C PRO A 186 13.26 -7.63 -26.34
N PRO A 187 12.99 -8.51 -25.36
CA PRO A 187 11.78 -8.58 -24.53
C PRO A 187 11.73 -7.53 -23.43
N ARG A 188 10.55 -6.93 -23.24
CA ARG A 188 10.29 -5.93 -22.19
C ARG A 188 9.59 -6.61 -21.02
N GLU A 189 10.17 -6.54 -19.83
CA GLU A 189 9.61 -7.10 -18.61
C GLU A 189 9.57 -6.03 -17.50
N LEU A 190 8.44 -5.98 -16.79
CA LEU A 190 8.29 -5.21 -15.55
C LEU A 190 7.89 -6.17 -14.44
N ARG A 191 8.77 -6.36 -13.45
CA ARG A 191 8.50 -7.15 -12.26
C ARG A 191 8.16 -6.25 -11.08
N ILE A 192 7.08 -6.55 -10.39
CA ILE A 192 6.63 -5.87 -9.18
C ILE A 192 6.61 -6.90 -8.06
N ALA A 193 7.44 -6.69 -7.04
CA ALA A 193 7.53 -7.57 -5.88
C ALA A 193 7.21 -6.79 -4.61
N VAL A 194 6.36 -7.35 -3.76
CA VAL A 194 6.00 -6.78 -2.47
C VAL A 194 6.44 -7.72 -1.38
N SER A 195 7.12 -7.19 -0.37
CA SER A 195 7.60 -7.95 0.78
C SER A 195 7.46 -7.13 2.05
N GLU A 196 7.39 -7.80 3.19
CA GLU A 196 7.40 -7.16 4.49
C GLU A 196 8.83 -7.11 5.05
N GLY A 197 9.22 -5.96 5.58
CA GLY A 197 10.50 -5.74 6.24
C GLY A 197 10.30 -5.14 7.62
N GLY A 198 10.11 -5.98 8.64
CA GLY A 198 9.89 -5.52 10.02
C GLY A 198 8.71 -4.54 10.14
N PRO A 199 8.91 -3.27 10.53
CA PRO A 199 7.86 -2.26 10.64
C PRO A 199 7.47 -1.62 9.29
N SER A 200 7.98 -2.10 8.16
CA SER A 200 7.78 -1.49 6.85
C SER A 200 7.26 -2.48 5.81
N LEU A 201 6.56 -1.94 4.81
CA LEU A 201 6.25 -2.60 3.56
C LEU A 201 7.27 -2.17 2.51
N ILE A 202 7.79 -3.12 1.74
CA ILE A 202 8.80 -2.90 0.69
C ILE A 202 8.15 -3.26 -0.65
N ILE A 203 8.10 -2.29 -1.55
CA ILE A 203 7.63 -2.48 -2.93
C ILE A 203 8.82 -2.26 -3.85
N ALA A 204 9.19 -3.29 -4.60
CA ALA A 204 10.28 -3.27 -5.57
C ALA A 204 9.72 -3.34 -6.99
N LEU A 205 10.07 -2.36 -7.81
CA LEU A 205 9.76 -2.31 -9.24
C LEU A 205 11.06 -2.52 -10.02
N SER A 206 11.12 -3.60 -10.78
CA SER A 206 12.26 -4.01 -11.59
C SER A 206 11.89 -4.04 -13.05
N ASP A 207 12.45 -3.15 -13.87
CA ASP A 207 12.27 -3.18 -15.32
C ASP A 207 13.47 -3.82 -16.03
N SER A 208 13.27 -4.20 -17.29
CA SER A 208 14.31 -4.68 -18.21
C SER A 208 14.78 -3.61 -19.20
N GLY A 209 14.61 -2.33 -18.88
CA GLY A 209 14.99 -1.21 -19.75
C GLY A 209 16.50 -1.06 -19.93
N ASN A 210 16.92 -0.02 -20.62
CA ASN A 210 18.36 0.24 -20.80
C ASN A 210 19.05 0.46 -19.44
N PRO A 211 20.29 -0.05 -19.22
CA PRO A 211 21.03 0.19 -17.99
C PRO A 211 21.19 1.69 -17.73
N LEU A 212 21.11 2.10 -16.47
CA LEU A 212 21.40 3.48 -16.09
C LEU A 212 22.92 3.71 -16.12
N SER A 213 23.35 4.80 -16.75
CA SER A 213 24.74 5.25 -16.62
C SER A 213 24.97 5.77 -15.20
N VAL A 214 26.23 5.73 -14.74
CA VAL A 214 26.62 6.26 -13.42
C VAL A 214 26.21 7.73 -13.27
N GLU A 215 26.31 8.52 -14.34
CA GLU A 215 25.87 9.92 -14.34
C GLU A 215 24.35 10.06 -14.19
N ALA A 216 23.56 9.23 -14.88
CA ALA A 216 22.10 9.24 -14.78
C ALA A 216 21.64 8.82 -13.38
N GLU A 217 22.29 7.80 -12.80
CA GLU A 217 22.04 7.38 -11.42
C GLU A 217 22.32 8.51 -10.43
N GLN A 218 23.49 9.17 -10.54
CA GLN A 218 23.85 10.30 -9.69
C GLN A 218 22.86 11.46 -9.81
N ARG A 219 22.38 11.77 -11.02
CA ARG A 219 21.34 12.81 -11.23
C ARG A 219 20.04 12.43 -10.56
N LEU A 220 19.58 11.18 -10.74
CA LEU A 220 18.34 10.69 -10.14
C LEU A 220 18.37 10.78 -8.62
N VAL A 221 19.50 10.47 -7.97
CA VAL A 221 19.61 10.51 -6.50
C VAL A 221 19.92 11.91 -5.93
N THR A 222 20.34 12.87 -6.75
CA THR A 222 20.68 14.22 -6.29
C THR A 222 19.44 15.14 -6.27
N PRO A 223 19.14 15.84 -5.16
CA PRO A 223 18.04 16.80 -5.10
C PRO A 223 18.20 17.96 -6.10
N PHE A 224 17.10 18.38 -6.74
CA PHE A 224 16.96 19.62 -7.54
C PHE A 224 17.86 19.79 -8.76
N ARG A 225 18.52 18.72 -9.27
CA ARG A 225 19.22 18.75 -10.56
C ARG A 225 18.36 18.18 -11.67
N PHE A 226 17.48 19.01 -12.24
CA PHE A 226 16.68 18.64 -13.42
C PHE A 226 17.24 19.38 -14.63
N THR A 227 17.73 18.65 -15.64
CA THR A 227 18.13 19.26 -16.91
C THR A 227 17.18 18.80 -18.00
N GLN A 228 16.64 19.73 -18.80
CA GLN A 228 15.66 19.43 -19.87
C GLN A 228 16.22 18.52 -20.99
N SER A 229 17.52 18.21 -20.99
CA SER A 229 18.23 17.68 -22.16
C SER A 229 18.69 16.23 -22.04
N ALA A 230 18.35 15.47 -20.99
CA ALA A 230 18.85 14.10 -20.84
C ALA A 230 17.82 13.12 -20.26
N GLY A 231 17.46 12.10 -21.03
CA GLY A 231 17.14 10.76 -20.51
C GLY A 231 15.78 10.50 -19.84
N GLY A 232 14.86 11.47 -19.77
CA GLY A 232 13.42 11.28 -19.51
C GLY A 232 13.04 10.38 -18.32
N GLY A 233 12.75 10.95 -17.16
CA GLY A 233 12.33 10.20 -15.96
C GLY A 233 12.75 10.81 -14.62
N GLU A 234 13.63 11.81 -14.65
CA GLU A 234 14.18 12.48 -13.46
C GLU A 234 13.09 13.13 -12.60
N ILE A 235 12.09 13.74 -13.24
CA ILE A 235 10.98 14.41 -12.57
C ILE A 235 10.09 13.38 -11.87
N GLU A 236 9.74 12.30 -12.56
CA GLU A 236 8.90 11.23 -12.01
C GLU A 236 9.58 10.56 -10.81
N PHE A 237 10.87 10.24 -10.92
CA PHE A 237 11.62 9.64 -9.83
C PHE A 237 11.75 10.59 -8.63
N ALA A 238 12.02 11.88 -8.87
CA ALA A 238 12.13 12.86 -7.81
C ALA A 238 10.79 13.11 -7.09
N LEU A 239 9.68 13.16 -7.84
CA LEU A 239 8.35 13.31 -7.28
C LEU A 239 7.95 12.07 -6.47
N ALA A 240 8.19 10.86 -6.99
CA ALA A 240 7.97 9.63 -6.24
C ALA A 240 8.79 9.58 -4.94
N ARG A 241 10.06 10.03 -4.98
CA ARG A 241 10.90 10.14 -3.79
C ARG A 241 10.33 11.15 -2.79
N ALA A 242 9.89 12.32 -3.24
CA ALA A 242 9.30 13.34 -2.38
C ALA A 242 8.04 12.82 -1.68
N LEU A 243 7.15 12.13 -2.42
CA LEU A 243 5.92 11.52 -1.88
C LEU A 243 6.24 10.39 -0.88
N ALA A 244 7.28 9.59 -1.15
CA ALA A 244 7.73 8.55 -0.22
C ALA A 244 8.26 9.18 1.07
N GLN A 245 9.06 10.25 0.97
CA GLN A 245 9.62 10.97 2.12
C GLN A 245 8.55 11.67 2.96
N SER A 246 7.56 12.31 2.34
CA SER A 246 6.44 12.93 3.06
C SER A 246 5.56 11.90 3.79
N SER A 247 5.60 10.63 3.37
CA SER A 247 4.92 9.51 4.03
C SER A 247 5.80 8.81 5.09
N GLY A 248 6.95 9.39 5.47
CA GLY A 248 7.89 8.77 6.41
C GLY A 248 8.62 7.54 5.87
N GLY A 249 8.59 7.34 4.55
CA GLY A 249 9.26 6.25 3.84
C GLY A 249 10.55 6.67 3.15
N THR A 250 11.15 5.74 2.40
CA THR A 250 12.34 5.98 1.59
C THR A 250 12.20 5.38 0.19
N LEU A 251 12.91 5.97 -0.77
CA LEU A 251 12.98 5.47 -2.13
C LEU A 251 14.44 5.29 -2.53
N ARG A 252 14.81 4.09 -2.99
CA ARG A 252 16.17 3.75 -3.41
C ARG A 252 16.17 3.23 -4.84
N LEU A 253 17.21 3.58 -5.59
CA LEU A 253 17.50 3.03 -6.90
C LEU A 253 18.64 2.03 -6.76
N ARG A 254 18.52 0.89 -7.44
CA ARG A 254 19.54 -0.16 -7.49
C ARG A 254 19.78 -0.58 -8.94
N PRO A 255 21.03 -0.62 -9.41
CA PRO A 255 21.34 -1.20 -10.71
C PRO A 255 21.13 -2.73 -10.66
N ARG A 256 20.64 -3.30 -11.76
CA ARG A 256 20.51 -4.76 -11.91
C ARG A 256 21.65 -5.33 -12.76
N GLY A 257 22.30 -6.37 -12.25
CA GLY A 257 23.26 -7.17 -13.02
C GLY A 257 22.52 -7.95 -14.10
N GLY A 258 22.48 -7.42 -15.32
CA GLY A 258 21.70 -7.95 -16.45
C GLY A 258 20.98 -6.89 -17.28
N GLY A 259 21.05 -5.61 -16.89
CA GLY A 259 20.33 -4.50 -17.53
C GLY A 259 19.07 -4.12 -16.77
N GLY A 260 18.53 -2.94 -17.04
CA GLY A 260 17.39 -2.37 -16.33
C GLY A 260 17.76 -1.60 -15.06
N ALA A 261 16.74 -1.27 -14.27
CA ALA A 261 16.91 -0.73 -12.93
C ALA A 261 15.88 -1.35 -11.98
N GLU A 262 16.21 -1.33 -10.70
CA GLU A 262 15.29 -1.67 -9.62
C GLU A 262 15.05 -0.42 -8.76
N VAL A 263 13.80 0.01 -8.65
CA VAL A 263 13.39 1.05 -7.71
C VAL A 263 12.69 0.38 -6.53
N VAL A 264 13.20 0.64 -5.32
CA VAL A 264 12.69 0.08 -4.08
C VAL A 264 12.12 1.20 -3.23
N VAL A 265 10.81 1.19 -3.03
CA VAL A 265 10.15 2.07 -2.06
C VAL A 265 9.87 1.29 -0.77
N THR A 266 10.20 1.90 0.36
CA THR A 266 9.98 1.36 1.70
C THR A 266 9.07 2.32 2.45
N LEU A 267 7.87 1.86 2.80
CA LEU A 267 6.85 2.65 3.49
C LEU A 267 6.60 2.08 4.89
N PRO A 268 6.39 2.92 5.92
CA PRO A 268 6.03 2.44 7.24
C PRO A 268 4.65 1.77 7.22
N LYS A 269 4.52 0.65 7.95
CA LYS A 269 3.21 0.09 8.28
C LYS A 269 2.45 1.09 9.15
N SER A 270 1.13 1.15 8.98
CA SER A 270 0.33 2.01 9.84
C SER A 270 0.28 1.49 11.27
N VAL A 271 0.49 2.39 12.23
CA VAL A 271 0.32 2.13 13.67
C VAL A 271 -1.04 2.61 14.18
N LEU A 272 -1.74 3.42 13.37
CA LEU A 272 -3.17 3.61 13.55
C LEU A 272 -3.78 2.25 13.21
N ALA A 273 -4.17 1.53 14.26
CA ALA A 273 -4.61 0.13 14.25
C ALA A 273 -5.31 -0.22 12.94
N PRO A 274 -5.08 -1.41 12.36
CA PRO A 274 -5.68 -1.78 11.09
C PRO A 274 -7.15 -1.41 11.21
N LEU A 275 -7.64 -0.49 10.37
CA LEU A 275 -9.06 -0.43 10.07
C LEU A 275 -9.34 -1.87 9.74
N ALA A 276 -9.96 -2.57 10.70
CA ALA A 276 -10.08 -4.00 10.63
C ALA A 276 -10.61 -4.24 9.23
N ARG A 277 -9.95 -5.10 8.46
CA ARG A 277 -10.61 -5.67 7.31
C ARG A 277 -11.82 -6.40 7.90
N THR A 278 -12.91 -5.69 8.12
CA THR A 278 -14.20 -6.12 7.63
C THR A 278 -14.14 -5.96 6.11
N GLN A 279 -13.20 -6.65 5.45
CA GLN A 279 -13.67 -7.45 4.35
C GLN A 279 -14.68 -8.36 5.03
N PRO A 280 -15.99 -8.24 4.75
CA PRO A 280 -16.85 -9.37 5.06
C PRO A 280 -16.10 -10.55 4.46
N ALA A 281 -15.73 -11.54 5.29
CA ALA A 281 -15.25 -12.81 4.78
C ALA A 281 -16.13 -13.12 3.57
N ALA A 282 -15.53 -13.34 2.39
CA ALA A 282 -16.29 -13.58 1.17
C ALA A 282 -17.43 -14.51 1.57
N PRO A 283 -18.69 -14.07 1.45
CA PRO A 283 -19.78 -14.74 2.15
C PRO A 283 -19.68 -16.20 1.78
N THR A 284 -19.67 -17.10 2.76
CA THR A 284 -19.72 -18.53 2.49
C THR A 284 -21.03 -18.78 1.80
N LEU A 285 -20.99 -18.79 0.48
CA LEU A 285 -22.15 -18.98 -0.36
C LEU A 285 -22.55 -20.45 -0.24
N PRO A 286 -23.85 -20.76 -0.19
CA PRO A 286 -24.28 -22.12 -0.41
C PRO A 286 -23.80 -22.56 -1.81
N LYS A 287 -23.79 -23.87 -2.07
CA LYS A 287 -23.56 -24.36 -3.43
C LYS A 287 -24.55 -23.68 -4.39
N LEU A 288 -24.01 -22.90 -5.32
CA LEU A 288 -24.76 -22.15 -6.33
C LEU A 288 -24.60 -22.83 -7.67
N ARG A 289 -25.58 -22.63 -8.54
CA ARG A 289 -25.51 -23.01 -9.95
C ARG A 289 -25.33 -21.75 -10.80
N ILE A 290 -24.17 -21.60 -11.41
CA ILE A 290 -23.71 -20.37 -12.05
C ILE A 290 -23.58 -20.60 -13.56
N LEU A 291 -24.15 -19.70 -14.36
CA LEU A 291 -23.91 -19.65 -15.81
C LEU A 291 -22.79 -18.65 -16.09
N VAL A 292 -21.72 -19.10 -16.75
CA VAL A 292 -20.62 -18.27 -17.21
C VAL A 292 -20.71 -18.11 -18.73
N VAL A 293 -20.67 -16.86 -19.21
CA VAL A 293 -20.73 -16.51 -20.63
C VAL A 293 -19.53 -15.63 -20.96
N ASP A 294 -18.57 -16.18 -21.70
CA ASP A 294 -17.35 -15.48 -22.10
C ASP A 294 -16.83 -16.10 -23.39
N ASP A 295 -16.46 -15.31 -24.40
CA ASP A 295 -16.03 -15.80 -25.71
C ASP A 295 -14.58 -16.30 -25.69
N ASP A 296 -13.75 -15.80 -24.78
CA ASP A 296 -12.37 -16.25 -24.61
C ASP A 296 -12.34 -17.62 -23.90
N ALA A 297 -11.89 -18.64 -24.63
CA ALA A 297 -11.86 -20.01 -24.12
C ALA A 297 -10.97 -20.18 -22.88
N VAL A 298 -9.89 -19.39 -22.75
CA VAL A 298 -8.96 -19.45 -21.62
C VAL A 298 -9.62 -18.82 -20.39
N ASN A 299 -10.22 -17.63 -20.54
CA ASN A 299 -10.89 -16.95 -19.45
C ASN A 299 -12.13 -17.72 -18.98
N ARG A 300 -12.95 -18.21 -19.92
CA ARG A 300 -14.10 -19.06 -19.64
C ARG A 300 -13.72 -20.30 -18.84
N GLN A 301 -12.67 -21.00 -19.24
CA GLN A 301 -12.19 -22.20 -18.54
C GLN A 301 -11.59 -21.88 -17.17
N ALA A 302 -10.83 -20.78 -17.05
CA ALA A 302 -10.27 -20.35 -15.78
C ALA A 302 -11.36 -20.01 -14.76
N MET A 303 -12.37 -19.24 -15.17
CA MET A 303 -13.50 -18.87 -14.33
C MET A 303 -14.30 -20.10 -13.89
N ARG A 304 -14.50 -21.06 -14.80
CA ARG A 304 -15.15 -22.34 -14.49
C ARG A 304 -14.41 -23.10 -13.39
N LEU A 305 -13.10 -23.32 -13.57
CA LEU A 305 -12.29 -24.08 -12.62
C LEU A 305 -12.23 -23.41 -11.24
N LEU A 306 -12.13 -22.08 -11.18
CA LEU A 306 -12.09 -21.35 -9.93
C LEU A 306 -13.42 -21.43 -9.17
N LEU A 307 -14.55 -21.23 -9.86
CA LEU A 307 -15.88 -21.33 -9.26
C LEU A 307 -16.22 -22.78 -8.83
N GLU A 308 -15.82 -23.79 -9.63
CA GLU A 308 -15.95 -25.20 -9.27
C GLU A 308 -15.13 -25.55 -8.01
N ARG A 309 -13.94 -24.97 -7.86
CA ARG A 309 -13.07 -25.17 -6.68
C ARG A 309 -13.71 -24.63 -5.39
N GLU A 310 -14.48 -23.54 -5.47
CA GLU A 310 -15.26 -23.01 -4.35
C GLU A 310 -16.57 -23.79 -4.09
N GLY A 311 -16.80 -24.89 -4.82
CA GLY A 311 -17.92 -25.81 -4.60
C GLY A 311 -19.20 -25.49 -5.38
N HIS A 312 -19.16 -24.52 -6.31
CA HIS A 312 -20.30 -24.19 -7.18
C HIS A 312 -20.45 -25.17 -8.34
N GLU A 313 -21.68 -25.30 -8.86
CA GLU A 313 -21.95 -25.97 -10.13
C GLU A 313 -21.88 -24.93 -11.25
N VAL A 314 -21.00 -25.11 -12.24
CA VAL A 314 -20.77 -24.10 -13.28
C VAL A 314 -21.12 -24.66 -14.65
N VAL A 315 -21.96 -23.93 -15.37
CA VAL A 315 -22.20 -24.15 -16.81
C VAL A 315 -21.53 -23.01 -17.54
N ALA A 316 -20.61 -23.31 -18.47
CA ALA A 316 -19.90 -22.30 -19.23
C ALA A 316 -20.26 -22.40 -20.72
N VAL A 317 -20.57 -21.26 -21.34
CA VAL A 317 -20.94 -21.13 -22.77
C VAL A 317 -20.16 -19.98 -23.41
N GLU A 318 -19.99 -20.02 -24.73
CA GLU A 318 -19.10 -19.10 -25.45
C GLU A 318 -19.77 -17.81 -25.94
N ASN A 319 -21.10 -17.73 -25.94
CA ASN A 319 -21.82 -16.57 -26.47
C ASN A 319 -23.23 -16.44 -25.87
N GLY A 320 -23.85 -15.27 -26.05
CA GLY A 320 -25.18 -15.00 -25.51
C GLY A 320 -26.32 -15.84 -26.10
N LEU A 321 -26.19 -16.37 -27.32
CA LEU A 321 -27.23 -17.21 -27.92
C LEU A 321 -27.30 -18.57 -27.20
N GLU A 322 -26.15 -19.19 -26.96
CA GLU A 322 -26.05 -20.40 -26.14
C GLU A 322 -26.51 -20.14 -24.70
N ALA A 323 -26.23 -18.95 -24.16
CA ALA A 323 -26.74 -18.55 -22.86
C ALA A 323 -28.28 -18.57 -22.84
N ILE A 324 -28.96 -18.02 -23.85
CA ILE A 324 -30.43 -18.05 -23.96
C ILE A 324 -30.96 -19.50 -24.01
N GLU A 325 -30.32 -20.37 -24.79
CA GLU A 325 -30.70 -21.79 -24.86
C GLU A 325 -30.59 -22.48 -23.48
N ARG A 326 -29.49 -22.23 -22.76
CA ARG A 326 -29.29 -22.76 -21.39
C ARG A 326 -30.24 -22.16 -20.37
N LEU A 327 -30.60 -20.89 -20.55
CA LEU A 327 -31.53 -20.15 -19.71
C LEU A 327 -33.00 -20.44 -20.04
N GLY A 328 -33.32 -21.43 -20.89
CA GLY A 328 -34.66 -21.76 -21.43
C GLY A 328 -35.83 -21.92 -20.42
N PRO A 329 -36.92 -22.63 -20.75
CA PRO A 329 -38.16 -22.65 -19.94
C PRO A 329 -38.02 -23.12 -18.48
N ALA A 330 -36.92 -23.80 -18.13
CA ALA A 330 -36.61 -24.26 -16.78
C ALA A 330 -35.69 -23.27 -16.01
N SER A 331 -35.96 -21.97 -16.12
CA SER A 331 -35.15 -20.84 -15.65
C SER A 331 -34.90 -20.74 -14.14
N GLU A 332 -35.49 -21.63 -13.33
CA GLU A 332 -35.29 -21.63 -11.86
C GLU A 332 -33.95 -22.22 -11.42
N ARG A 333 -33.12 -22.71 -12.34
CA ARG A 333 -31.92 -23.49 -12.00
C ARG A 333 -30.61 -22.70 -11.96
N PHE A 334 -30.59 -21.39 -12.16
CA PHE A 334 -29.34 -20.61 -12.05
C PHE A 334 -29.49 -19.51 -11.01
N ASP A 335 -28.56 -19.49 -10.07
CA ASP A 335 -28.51 -18.52 -8.98
C ASP A 335 -27.76 -17.24 -9.37
N ALA A 336 -26.88 -17.33 -10.38
CA ALA A 336 -26.17 -16.20 -10.96
C ALA A 336 -25.84 -16.43 -12.43
N VAL A 337 -25.80 -15.35 -13.20
CA VAL A 337 -25.29 -15.30 -14.58
C VAL A 337 -24.11 -14.32 -14.61
N VAL A 338 -22.92 -14.85 -14.83
CA VAL A 338 -21.69 -14.07 -14.99
C VAL A 338 -21.41 -13.95 -16.49
N THR A 339 -21.41 -12.74 -17.02
CA THR A 339 -21.27 -12.52 -18.47
C THR A 339 -20.26 -11.44 -18.80
N ASP A 340 -19.42 -11.66 -19.81
CA ASP A 340 -18.66 -10.57 -20.42
C ASP A 340 -19.61 -9.60 -21.10
N LEU A 341 -19.41 -8.31 -20.86
CA LEU A 341 -20.22 -7.27 -21.47
C LEU A 341 -20.03 -7.21 -22.99
N GLN A 342 -18.82 -7.45 -23.47
CA GLN A 342 -18.47 -7.39 -24.89
C GLN A 342 -18.08 -8.77 -25.41
N MET A 343 -18.96 -9.37 -26.22
CA MET A 343 -18.70 -10.64 -26.89
C MET A 343 -19.21 -10.58 -28.34
N PRO A 344 -18.61 -11.35 -29.26
CA PRO A 344 -19.16 -11.57 -30.60
C PRO A 344 -20.57 -12.18 -30.59
N ARG A 345 -21.30 -12.01 -31.69
CA ARG A 345 -22.70 -12.46 -31.88
C ARG A 345 -23.69 -11.72 -30.97
N LEU A 346 -23.95 -12.24 -29.77
CA LEU A 346 -24.83 -11.63 -28.77
C LEU A 346 -24.01 -11.30 -27.53
N GLY A 347 -23.70 -10.01 -27.36
CA GLY A 347 -22.94 -9.51 -26.21
C GLY A 347 -23.75 -9.52 -24.90
N GLY A 348 -23.06 -9.43 -23.77
CA GLY A 348 -23.68 -9.48 -22.44
C GLY A 348 -24.72 -8.39 -22.21
N ARG A 349 -24.53 -7.19 -22.78
CA ARG A 349 -25.52 -6.10 -22.74
C ARG A 349 -26.83 -6.49 -23.44
N ALA A 350 -26.75 -6.92 -24.69
CA ALA A 350 -27.93 -7.30 -25.48
C ALA A 350 -28.63 -8.53 -24.89
N LEU A 351 -27.86 -9.50 -24.36
CA LEU A 351 -28.38 -10.63 -23.60
C LEU A 351 -29.19 -10.18 -22.39
N TYR A 352 -28.67 -9.24 -21.59
CA TYR A 352 -29.35 -8.70 -20.43
C TYR A 352 -30.62 -7.94 -20.82
N GLU A 353 -30.55 -7.03 -21.79
CA GLU A 353 -31.71 -6.22 -22.23
C GLU A 353 -32.86 -7.13 -22.70
N GLN A 354 -32.56 -8.15 -23.51
CA GLN A 354 -33.54 -9.13 -23.97
C GLN A 354 -34.19 -9.92 -22.81
N LEU A 355 -33.40 -10.27 -21.79
CA LEU A 355 -33.90 -11.02 -20.64
C LEU A 355 -34.58 -10.14 -19.59
N ALA A 356 -34.21 -8.86 -19.47
CA ALA A 356 -34.85 -7.92 -18.57
C ALA A 356 -36.30 -7.66 -18.97
N GLU A 357 -36.59 -7.58 -20.28
CA GLU A 357 -37.96 -7.44 -20.79
C GLU A 357 -38.80 -8.70 -20.57
N GLN A 358 -38.21 -9.88 -20.80
CA GLN A 358 -38.95 -11.15 -20.81
C GLN A 358 -39.02 -11.81 -19.42
N ARG A 359 -37.98 -11.63 -18.61
CA ARG A 359 -37.74 -12.32 -17.32
C ARG A 359 -36.97 -11.43 -16.33
N PRO A 360 -37.60 -10.38 -15.76
CA PRO A 360 -36.96 -9.45 -14.85
C PRO A 360 -36.25 -10.12 -13.65
N GLN A 361 -36.84 -11.17 -13.08
CA GLN A 361 -36.26 -11.91 -11.94
C GLN A 361 -34.93 -12.60 -12.28
N LEU A 362 -34.74 -13.00 -13.54
CA LEU A 362 -33.48 -13.59 -14.00
C LEU A 362 -32.45 -12.51 -14.28
N ALA A 363 -32.88 -11.35 -14.79
CA ALA A 363 -32.02 -10.19 -15.01
C ALA A 363 -31.40 -9.70 -13.69
N ASP A 364 -32.12 -9.79 -12.57
CA ASP A 364 -31.60 -9.49 -11.22
C ASP A 364 -30.44 -10.37 -10.76
N ARG A 365 -30.16 -11.46 -11.49
CA ARG A 365 -29.10 -12.42 -11.20
C ARG A 365 -27.82 -12.18 -12.01
N PHE A 366 -27.74 -11.08 -12.75
CA PHE A 366 -26.62 -10.78 -13.64
C PHE A 366 -25.44 -10.15 -12.90
N VAL A 367 -24.24 -10.61 -13.24
CA VAL A 367 -22.97 -9.98 -12.89
C VAL A 367 -22.19 -9.75 -14.18
N PHE A 368 -21.80 -8.50 -14.42
CA PHE A 368 -21.05 -8.14 -15.61
C PHE A 368 -19.55 -8.19 -15.35
N VAL A 369 -18.80 -8.74 -16.29
CA VAL A 369 -17.34 -8.67 -16.30
C VAL A 369 -16.94 -7.80 -17.50
N THR A 370 -16.15 -6.76 -17.30
CA THR A 370 -15.82 -5.81 -18.38
C THR A 370 -14.38 -5.32 -18.30
N GLY A 371 -13.69 -5.24 -19.45
CA GLY A 371 -12.36 -4.64 -19.55
C GLY A 371 -12.34 -3.14 -19.87
N ASP A 372 -13.50 -2.50 -20.04
CA ASP A 372 -13.58 -1.12 -20.56
C ASP A 372 -14.73 -0.31 -19.93
N ARG A 373 -14.63 -0.01 -18.63
CA ARG A 373 -15.57 0.93 -17.97
C ARG A 373 -15.30 2.40 -18.33
N ALA A 374 -14.23 2.70 -19.06
CA ALA A 374 -13.87 4.06 -19.46
C ALA A 374 -14.74 4.59 -20.62
N ARG A 375 -15.36 3.70 -21.42
CA ARG A 375 -16.36 4.10 -22.41
C ARG A 375 -17.64 4.59 -21.75
N ASP A 376 -18.03 5.82 -22.09
CA ASP A 376 -19.26 6.46 -21.60
C ASP A 376 -20.51 5.59 -21.78
N GLU A 377 -20.64 4.88 -22.90
CA GLU A 377 -21.77 3.98 -23.17
C GLU A 377 -21.83 2.79 -22.22
N THR A 378 -20.67 2.22 -21.86
CA THR A 378 -20.58 1.09 -20.92
C THR A 378 -20.88 1.55 -19.50
N ARG A 379 -20.34 2.70 -19.11
CA ARG A 379 -20.62 3.30 -17.81
C ARG A 379 -22.10 3.62 -17.64
N LYS A 380 -22.70 4.33 -18.60
CA LYS A 380 -24.14 4.66 -18.58
C LYS A 380 -25.01 3.42 -18.45
N PHE A 381 -24.74 2.38 -19.26
CA PHE A 381 -25.50 1.13 -19.16
C PHE A 381 -25.40 0.48 -17.78
N LEU A 382 -24.20 0.38 -17.21
CA LEU A 382 -24.00 -0.23 -15.89
C LEU A 382 -24.66 0.57 -14.77
N ASP A 383 -24.65 1.90 -14.88
CA ASP A 383 -25.31 2.80 -13.93
C ASP A 383 -26.85 2.70 -14.06
N GLU A 384 -27.39 2.54 -15.28
CA GLU A 384 -28.82 2.38 -15.56
C GLU A 384 -29.37 1.01 -15.17
N CYS A 385 -28.62 -0.07 -15.40
CA CYS A 385 -29.10 -1.43 -15.13
C CYS A 385 -28.99 -1.85 -13.66
N GLY A 386 -28.14 -1.16 -12.88
CA GLY A 386 -27.99 -1.37 -11.44
C GLY A 386 -27.41 -2.72 -11.01
N GLN A 387 -26.95 -3.55 -11.96
CA GLN A 387 -26.36 -4.86 -11.65
C GLN A 387 -24.89 -4.74 -11.25
N PRO A 388 -24.38 -5.64 -10.38
CA PRO A 388 -22.96 -5.67 -10.03
C PRO A 388 -22.08 -5.87 -11.26
N SER A 389 -20.95 -5.17 -11.30
CA SER A 389 -19.94 -5.32 -12.34
C SER A 389 -18.53 -5.39 -11.77
N VAL A 390 -17.68 -6.17 -12.44
CA VAL A 390 -16.30 -6.47 -12.08
C VAL A 390 -15.39 -6.07 -13.25
N MET A 391 -14.32 -5.34 -12.97
CA MET A 391 -13.42 -4.81 -14.01
C MET A 391 -12.26 -5.77 -14.28
N LYS A 392 -12.00 -6.13 -15.54
CA LYS A 392 -10.79 -6.87 -15.94
C LYS A 392 -9.58 -5.92 -15.91
N PRO A 393 -8.43 -6.29 -15.29
CA PRO A 393 -8.21 -7.51 -14.50
C PRO A 393 -8.82 -7.41 -13.09
N TYR A 394 -9.45 -8.49 -12.62
CA TYR A 394 -10.10 -8.56 -11.31
C TYR A 394 -9.46 -9.61 -10.40
N ASP A 395 -9.60 -9.43 -9.08
CA ASP A 395 -9.37 -10.50 -8.12
C ASP A 395 -10.58 -11.45 -8.08
N PHE A 396 -10.34 -12.74 -7.84
CA PHE A 396 -11.42 -13.72 -7.78
C PHE A 396 -12.39 -13.44 -6.61
N ASN A 397 -11.94 -12.84 -5.51
CA ASN A 397 -12.81 -12.45 -4.40
C ASN A 397 -13.79 -11.33 -4.78
N ASP A 398 -13.40 -10.43 -5.70
CA ASP A 398 -14.29 -9.39 -6.21
C ASP A 398 -15.45 -10.02 -7.00
N LEU A 399 -15.13 -11.06 -7.78
CA LEU A 399 -16.12 -11.83 -8.52
C LEU A 399 -17.09 -12.57 -7.58
N ILE A 400 -16.58 -13.25 -6.55
CA ILE A 400 -17.41 -13.93 -5.54
C ILE A 400 -18.30 -12.93 -4.80
N THR A 401 -17.76 -11.76 -4.44
CA THR A 401 -18.53 -10.69 -3.77
C THR A 401 -19.64 -10.17 -4.68
N ALA A 402 -19.40 -10.02 -5.97
CA ALA A 402 -20.42 -9.62 -6.94
C ALA A 402 -21.51 -10.68 -7.11
N ILE A 403 -21.13 -11.97 -7.21
CA ILE A 403 -22.06 -13.10 -7.27
C ILE A 403 -22.93 -13.16 -6.01
N ALA A 404 -22.34 -12.92 -4.84
CA ALA A 404 -23.06 -12.95 -3.58
C ALA A 404 -24.18 -11.91 -3.48
N LYS A 405 -24.00 -10.73 -4.10
CA LYS A 405 -25.02 -9.66 -4.13
C LYS A 405 -26.26 -10.05 -4.93
N VAL A 406 -26.13 -10.99 -5.86
CA VAL A 406 -27.23 -11.41 -6.73
C VAL A 406 -27.83 -12.76 -6.35
N ALA A 407 -27.04 -13.67 -5.76
CA ALA A 407 -27.45 -15.02 -5.37
C ALA A 407 -28.55 -15.07 -4.27
N GLY A 408 -28.81 -13.95 -3.59
CA GLY A 408 -29.84 -13.83 -2.54
C GLY A 408 -31.17 -13.22 -2.97
N LYS A 409 -31.29 -12.76 -4.22
CA LYS A 409 -32.53 -12.16 -4.75
C LYS A 409 -33.46 -13.29 -5.22
N ARG A 410 -34.35 -13.74 -4.33
CA ARG A 410 -35.41 -14.71 -4.63
C ARG A 410 -36.65 -14.05 -5.18
#